data_AF-X0W1U5-F1
#
_entry.id   AF-X0W1U5-F1
#
_cell.length_a   1.000
_cell.length_b   1.000
_cell.length_c   1.000
_cell.angle_alpha   90.00
_cell.angle_beta   90.00
_cell.angle_gamma   90.00
#
_symmetry.space_group_name_H-M   'P 1'
#
loop_
_entity.id
_entity.type
_entity.pdbx_description
1 polymer ?
#
loop_
_entity_poly.entity_id
_entity_poly.type
_entity_poly.pdbx_seq_one_letter_code
_entity_poly.pdbx_strand_id
1 'polypeptide(L)'
;QTGGRIKRLAPYLDNKTFMLTWGDGVSDVNLRDLLNFHKAHGKLATLTAVRPQARYGYIKFDDDGIEELTENPQIEEWCINGAFFCAGAWRV
;
A
#
# COMPACT_ATOMS: atom_id res chain seq x y z
N GLN A 1 -1.59 5.54 -16.64
CA GLN A 1 -3.06 5.83 -16.62
C GLN A 1 -3.54 6.39 -15.29
N THR A 2 -3.20 5.79 -14.13
CA THR A 2 -3.72 6.20 -12.81
C THR A 2 -3.37 7.63 -12.41
N GLY A 3 -2.10 8.05 -12.53
CA GLY A 3 -1.69 9.42 -12.19
C GLY A 3 -2.40 10.51 -13.01
N GLY A 4 -2.73 10.23 -14.27
CA GLY A 4 -3.50 11.16 -15.11
C GLY A 4 -4.93 11.36 -14.62
N ARG A 5 -5.58 10.32 -14.09
CA ARG A 5 -6.91 10.42 -13.47
C ARG A 5 -6.85 11.30 -12.21
N ILE A 6 -5.82 11.10 -11.38
CA ILE A 6 -5.59 11.91 -10.16
C ILE A 6 -5.33 13.38 -10.54
N LYS A 7 -4.48 13.65 -11.54
CA LYS A 7 -4.17 15.02 -11.98
C LYS A 7 -5.43 15.80 -12.43
N ARG A 8 -6.39 15.12 -13.06
CA ARG A 8 -7.67 15.75 -13.45
C ARG A 8 -8.54 16.16 -12.27
N LEU A 9 -8.30 15.63 -11.08
CA LEU A 9 -9.01 16.01 -9.87
C LEU A 9 -8.43 17.27 -9.19
N ALA A 10 -7.28 17.78 -9.65
CA ALA A 10 -6.61 18.93 -9.03
C ALA A 10 -7.53 20.13 -8.73
N PRO A 11 -8.47 20.54 -9.61
CA PRO A 11 -9.39 21.65 -9.32
C PRO A 11 -10.33 21.42 -8.13
N TYR A 12 -10.54 20.16 -7.73
CA TYR A 12 -11.43 19.79 -6.63
C TYR A 12 -10.70 19.57 -5.31
N LEU A 13 -9.37 19.51 -5.33
CA LEU A 13 -8.57 19.20 -4.15
C LEU A 13 -8.13 20.46 -3.38
N ASP A 14 -8.34 21.66 -3.94
CA ASP A 14 -8.00 22.97 -3.34
C ASP A 14 -6.57 23.05 -2.76
N ASN A 15 -5.65 22.29 -3.33
CA ASN A 15 -4.30 22.14 -2.79
C ASN A 15 -4.25 21.72 -1.30
N LYS A 16 -5.23 20.92 -0.85
CA LYS A 16 -5.31 20.35 0.50
C LYS A 16 -4.74 18.93 0.52
N THR A 17 -4.41 18.44 1.70
CA THR A 17 -4.17 17.01 1.92
C THR A 17 -5.42 16.21 1.53
N PHE A 18 -5.23 15.13 0.81
CA PHE A 18 -6.31 14.26 0.39
C PHE A 18 -5.91 12.78 0.51
N MET A 19 -6.93 11.94 0.61
CA MET A 19 -6.77 10.50 0.58
C MET A 19 -7.28 9.96 -0.75
N LEU A 20 -6.65 8.88 -1.22
CA LEU A 20 -7.15 8.12 -2.36
C LEU A 20 -6.95 6.63 -2.11
N THR A 21 -7.80 5.83 -2.75
CA THR A 21 -7.65 4.38 -2.79
C THR A 21 -8.14 3.85 -4.13
N TRP A 22 -7.87 2.58 -4.40
CA TRP A 22 -8.47 1.88 -5.54
C TRP A 22 -9.89 1.45 -5.18
N GLY A 23 -10.81 1.52 -6.14
CA GLY A 23 -12.25 1.28 -5.91
C GLY A 23 -12.64 -0.19 -5.76
N ASP A 24 -11.68 -1.10 -5.85
CA ASP A 24 -11.84 -2.56 -5.83
C ASP A 24 -11.26 -3.22 -4.56
N GLY A 25 -10.69 -2.42 -3.65
CA GLY A 25 -10.14 -2.89 -2.38
C GLY A 25 -10.96 -2.47 -1.16
N VAL A 26 -11.12 -3.38 -0.21
CA VAL A 26 -11.66 -3.09 1.13
C VAL A 26 -10.60 -3.41 2.18
N SER A 27 -10.61 -2.69 3.30
CA SER A 27 -9.65 -2.87 4.38
C SER A 27 -10.19 -2.30 5.69
N ASP A 28 -9.64 -2.77 6.80
CA ASP A 28 -9.80 -2.27 8.17
C ASP A 28 -8.77 -1.19 8.54
N VAL A 29 -7.97 -0.69 7.59
CA VAL A 29 -7.03 0.42 7.80
C VAL A 29 -7.70 1.60 8.50
N ASN A 30 -7.11 2.03 9.62
CA ASN A 30 -7.56 3.23 10.32
C ASN A 30 -7.11 4.50 9.57
N LEU A 31 -8.04 5.16 8.88
CA LEU A 31 -7.78 6.38 8.11
C LEU A 31 -7.30 7.56 8.97
N ARG A 32 -7.68 7.61 10.26
CA ARG A 32 -7.21 8.68 11.16
C ARG A 32 -5.73 8.51 11.48
N ASP A 33 -5.31 7.28 11.76
CA ASP A 33 -3.91 6.98 12.06
C ASP A 33 -3.04 7.21 10.83
N LEU A 34 -3.52 6.81 9.65
CA LEU A 34 -2.85 7.10 8.38
C LEU A 34 -2.65 8.61 8.16
N LEU A 35 -3.68 9.43 8.41
CA LEU A 35 -3.58 10.89 8.31
C LEU A 35 -2.59 11.47 9.31
N ASN A 36 -2.66 11.02 10.57
CA ASN A 36 -1.79 11.49 11.64
C ASN A 36 -0.34 11.14 11.34
N PHE A 37 -0.06 9.92 10.88
CA PHE A 37 1.26 9.49 10.46
C PHE A 37 1.79 10.34 9.28
N HIS A 38 0.96 10.56 8.25
CA HIS A 38 1.31 11.42 7.12
C HIS A 38 1.70 12.83 7.56
N LYS A 39 0.88 13.44 8.41
CA LYS A 39 1.13 14.78 8.97
C LYS A 39 2.40 14.82 9.81
N ALA A 40 2.66 13.79 10.61
CA ALA A 40 3.81 13.72 11.51
C ALA A 40 5.14 13.73 10.75
N HIS A 41 5.25 13.03 9.61
CA HIS A 41 6.50 12.97 8.85
C HIS A 41 6.61 14.01 7.72
N GLY A 42 5.50 14.65 7.31
CA GLY A 42 5.49 15.78 6.37
C GLY A 42 6.05 15.48 4.97
N LYS A 43 5.97 14.22 4.51
CA LYS A 43 6.45 13.81 3.18
C LYS A 43 5.35 14.03 2.14
N LEU A 44 5.71 14.01 0.86
CA LEU A 44 4.76 14.23 -0.24
C LEU A 44 3.60 13.23 -0.26
N ALA A 45 3.88 11.97 0.07
CA ALA A 45 2.88 10.91 0.10
C ALA A 45 3.20 9.88 1.17
N THR A 46 2.14 9.19 1.60
CA THR A 46 2.14 8.02 2.47
C THR A 46 1.26 6.96 1.81
N LEU A 47 1.64 5.70 1.91
CA LEU A 47 0.81 4.57 1.49
C LEU A 47 0.84 3.46 2.54
N THR A 48 -0.20 2.64 2.57
CA THR A 48 -0.24 1.45 3.41
C THR A 48 0.51 0.30 2.75
N ALA A 49 1.34 -0.39 3.51
CA ALA A 49 1.98 -1.64 3.10
C ALA A 49 1.18 -2.82 3.66
N VAL A 50 0.94 -3.86 2.86
CA VAL A 50 0.23 -5.08 3.30
C VAL A 50 1.01 -6.33 2.93
N ARG A 51 0.90 -7.37 3.76
CA ARG A 51 1.40 -8.70 3.42
C ARG A 51 0.38 -9.37 2.48
N PRO A 52 0.75 -9.69 1.23
CA PRO A 52 -0.17 -10.41 0.37
C PRO A 52 -0.41 -11.80 0.94
N GLN A 53 -1.65 -12.30 0.80
CA GLN A 53 -1.88 -13.73 1.01
C GLN A 53 -1.10 -14.52 -0.05
N ALA A 54 -0.34 -15.51 0.39
CA ALA A 54 0.29 -16.44 -0.53
C ALA A 54 -0.79 -17.16 -1.34
N ARG A 55 -0.65 -17.10 -2.67
CA ARG A 55 -1.53 -17.80 -3.61
C ARG A 55 -1.10 -19.25 -3.85
N TYR A 56 0.14 -19.55 -3.50
CA TYR A 56 0.79 -20.83 -3.76
C TYR A 56 1.59 -21.24 -2.54
N GLY A 57 1.83 -22.55 -2.41
CA GLY A 57 2.77 -23.07 -1.43
C GLY A 57 4.18 -22.54 -1.69
N TYR A 58 4.93 -22.35 -0.61
CA TYR A 58 6.35 -22.05 -0.66
C TYR A 58 7.14 -23.34 -0.49
N ILE A 59 8.20 -23.46 -1.27
CA ILE A 59 9.14 -24.58 -1.18
C ILE A 59 10.50 -23.98 -0.86
N LYS A 60 11.09 -24.40 0.26
CA LYS A 60 12.46 -24.10 0.62
C LYS A 60 13.34 -25.26 0.19
N PHE A 61 14.45 -24.95 -0.46
CA PHE A 61 15.45 -25.93 -0.88
C PHE A 61 16.67 -25.83 0.04
N ASP A 62 17.30 -26.97 0.32
CA ASP A 62 18.67 -27.08 0.83
C ASP A 62 19.60 -27.61 -0.27
N ASP A 63 20.86 -27.92 0.07
CA ASP A 63 21.87 -28.35 -0.91
C ASP A 63 21.49 -29.66 -1.63
N ASP A 64 20.69 -30.52 -1.01
CA ASP A 64 20.42 -31.89 -1.49
C ASP A 64 18.93 -32.14 -1.81
N GLY A 65 18.03 -31.22 -1.51
CA GLY A 65 16.60 -31.42 -1.79
C GLY A 65 15.64 -30.34 -1.28
N ILE A 66 14.39 -30.76 -1.09
CA ILE A 66 13.33 -29.91 -0.53
C ILE A 66 13.44 -29.99 0.99
N GLU A 67 13.78 -28.87 1.62
CA GLU A 67 13.86 -28.72 3.08
C GLU A 67 12.47 -28.50 3.69
N GLU A 68 11.62 -27.69 3.03
CA GLU A 68 10.31 -27.32 3.56
C GLU A 68 9.29 -27.15 2.43
N LEU A 69 8.07 -27.64 2.65
CA LEU A 69 6.90 -27.29 1.84
C LEU A 69 5.82 -26.75 2.78
N THR A 70 5.50 -25.47 2.62
CA THR A 70 4.47 -24.80 3.41
C THR A 70 3.36 -24.33 2.50
N GLU A 71 2.15 -24.83 2.72
CA GLU A 71 0.96 -24.36 2.02
C GLU A 71 0.52 -23.02 2.60
N ASN A 72 0.44 -21.99 1.74
CA ASN A 72 0.00 -20.63 2.07
C ASN A 72 0.81 -19.89 3.16
N PRO A 73 2.16 -19.86 3.11
CA PRO A 73 2.91 -19.12 4.12
C PRO A 73 2.68 -17.63 3.93
N GLN A 74 2.38 -16.93 5.02
CA GLN A 74 2.61 -15.49 5.07
C GLN A 74 4.12 -15.28 5.14
N ILE A 75 4.76 -15.13 3.98
CA ILE A 75 6.19 -14.81 3.91
C ILE A 75 6.37 -13.44 4.57
N GLU A 76 7.02 -13.40 5.73
CA GLU A 76 7.08 -12.20 6.58
C GLU A 76 7.89 -11.05 5.97
N GLU A 77 8.75 -11.37 5.00
CA GLU A 77 9.84 -10.51 4.56
C GLU A 77 9.44 -9.47 3.52
N TRP A 78 8.26 -9.56 2.91
CA TRP A 78 7.89 -8.66 1.83
C TRP A 78 6.47 -8.11 1.93
N CYS A 79 6.33 -6.81 1.69
CA CYS A 79 5.05 -6.11 1.65
C CYS A 79 4.79 -5.57 0.25
N ILE A 80 3.52 -5.56 -0.13
CA ILE A 80 3.04 -4.89 -1.34
C ILE A 80 2.35 -3.57 -1.00
N ASN A 81 2.08 -2.78 -2.04
CA ASN A 81 1.24 -1.61 -1.94
C ASN A 81 -0.21 -2.02 -1.61
N GLY A 82 -0.67 -1.63 -0.42
CA GLY A 82 -2.04 -1.86 0.08
C GLY A 82 -3.06 -0.85 -0.40
N ALA A 83 -2.69 0.05 -1.32
CA ALA A 83 -3.57 0.94 -2.05
C ALA A 83 -4.23 2.10 -1.28
N PHE A 84 -4.11 2.21 0.04
CA PHE A 84 -4.58 3.39 0.77
C PHE A 84 -3.47 4.42 0.87
N PHE A 85 -3.71 5.61 0.30
CA PHE A 85 -2.73 6.70 0.29
C PHE A 85 -3.24 7.93 1.01
N CYS A 86 -2.30 8.68 1.59
CA CYS A 86 -2.48 10.06 1.99
C CYS A 86 -1.43 10.91 1.27
N ALA A 87 -1.86 11.95 0.55
CA ALA A 87 -0.96 12.80 -0.23
C ALA A 87 -1.13 14.26 0.17
N GLY A 88 0.00 14.97 0.21
CA GLY A 88 0.04 16.39 0.50
C GLY A 88 -0.45 17.26 -0.66
N ALA A 89 -0.59 18.55 -0.37
CA ALA A 89 -0.80 19.62 -1.33
C ALA A 89 0.26 19.54 -2.46
N TRP A 90 -0.19 19.58 -3.72
CA TRP A 90 0.70 19.58 -4.86
C TRP A 90 1.24 21.00 -5.03
N ARG A 91 2.52 21.21 -4.74
CA ARG A 91 3.23 22.39 -5.22
C ARG A 91 3.51 22.18 -6.70
N VAL A 92 2.56 22.52 -7.57
CA VAL A 92 2.80 22.69 -9.00
C VAL A 92 3.18 24.13 -9.26
#